data_AF-A0A1M6TJF8-F1
#
_entry.id   AF-A0A1M6TJF8-F1
#
_cell.length_a   1.000
_cell.length_b   1.000
_cell.length_c   1.000
_cell.angle_alpha   90.00
_cell.angle_beta   90.00
_cell.angle_gamma   90.00
#
_symmetry.space_group_name_H-M   'P 1'
#
loop_
_entity.id
_entity.type
_entity.pdbx_description
1 polymer ?
#
loop_
_entity_poly.entity_id
_entity_poly.type
_entity_poly.pdbx_seq_one_letter_code
_entity_poly.pdbx_strand_id
1 'polypeptide(L)'
;MSKPLLNKDFVLRKVCGLNVVLPTGANVKDFGGALNLNDTGALIYEQLQAGKTVEETVSALVAAYDVTPETALADVQETIESLREAGVVA
;
A
#
# COMPACT_ATOMS: atom_id res chain seq x y z
N MET A 1 11.37 -12.91 7.81
CA MET A 1 10.26 -11.97 8.06
C MET A 1 9.08 -12.30 7.17
N SER A 2 7.87 -11.95 7.59
CA SER A 2 6.62 -12.27 6.88
C SER A 2 6.36 -11.30 5.73
N LYS A 3 5.91 -11.82 4.60
CA LYS A 3 5.53 -11.04 3.42
C LYS A 3 4.05 -10.67 3.51
N PRO A 4 3.67 -9.38 3.52
CA PRO A 4 2.27 -8.98 3.51
C PRO A 4 1.57 -9.50 2.24
N LEU A 5 0.34 -9.98 2.37
CA LEU A 5 -0.46 -10.46 1.24
C LEU A 5 -1.54 -9.44 0.91
N LEU A 6 -1.38 -8.77 -0.24
CA LEU A 6 -2.43 -7.92 -0.77
C LEU A 6 -3.59 -8.75 -1.32
N ASN A 7 -4.81 -8.29 -1.04
CA ASN A 7 -6.00 -8.85 -1.62
C ASN A 7 -6.08 -8.46 -3.11
N LYS A 8 -6.18 -9.48 -3.97
CA LYS A 8 -6.21 -9.33 -5.43
C LYS A 8 -7.49 -8.66 -5.95
N ASP A 9 -8.50 -8.57 -5.10
CA ASP A 9 -9.73 -7.85 -5.40
C ASP A 9 -9.57 -6.33 -5.31
N PHE A 10 -8.37 -5.81 -5.03
CA PHE A 10 -8.09 -4.38 -5.04
C PHE A 10 -7.06 -3.99 -6.09
N VAL A 11 -7.21 -2.79 -6.62
CA VAL A 11 -6.30 -2.24 -7.61
C VAL A 11 -5.98 -0.78 -7.36
N LEU A 12 -4.70 -0.43 -7.44
CA LEU A 12 -4.25 0.96 -7.45
C LEU A 12 -4.43 1.57 -8.85
N ARG A 13 -5.01 2.76 -8.90
CA ARG A 13 -5.20 3.57 -10.12
C ARG A 13 -4.84 5.01 -9.85
N LYS A 14 -4.31 5.68 -10.88
CA LYS A 14 -4.10 7.13 -10.86
C LYS A 14 -5.28 7.83 -11.50
N VAL A 15 -6.02 8.63 -10.71
CA VAL A 15 -7.22 9.35 -11.17
C VAL A 15 -7.05 10.83 -10.83
N CYS A 16 -7.08 11.71 -11.84
CA CYS A 16 -6.87 13.15 -11.66
C CYS A 16 -5.60 13.51 -10.86
N GLY A 17 -4.54 12.70 -11.01
CA GLY A 17 -3.27 12.88 -10.28
C GLY A 17 -3.23 12.26 -8.89
N LEU A 18 -4.35 11.75 -8.37
CA LEU A 18 -4.43 11.08 -7.07
C LEU A 18 -4.18 9.57 -7.20
N ASN A 19 -3.55 8.97 -6.19
CA ASN A 19 -3.38 7.52 -6.09
C ASN A 19 -4.58 6.95 -5.34
N VAL A 20 -5.39 6.14 -6.02
CA VAL A 20 -6.68 5.65 -5.51
C VAL A 20 -6.72 4.13 -5.58
N VAL A 21 -6.96 3.48 -4.45
CA VAL A 21 -7.21 2.03 -4.36
C VAL A 21 -8.71 1.79 -4.51
N LEU A 22 -9.05 0.99 -5.51
CA LEU A 22 -10.42 0.65 -5.86
C LEU A 22 -10.67 -0.85 -5.69
N PRO A 23 -11.86 -1.24 -5.18
CA PRO A 23 -12.30 -2.63 -5.25
C PRO A 23 -12.51 -3.05 -6.71
N THR A 24 -12.38 -4.33 -6.97
CA THR A 24 -12.62 -4.98 -8.26
C THR A 24 -13.46 -6.24 -8.04
N GLY A 25 -14.11 -6.71 -9.11
CA GLY A 25 -14.94 -7.92 -9.04
C GLY A 25 -16.17 -7.77 -8.15
N ALA A 26 -16.44 -8.78 -7.32
CA ALA A 26 -17.65 -8.84 -6.50
C ALA A 26 -17.66 -7.80 -5.36
N ASN A 27 -16.48 -7.39 -4.87
CA ASN A 27 -16.34 -6.45 -3.74
C ASN A 27 -16.75 -5.01 -4.09
N VAL A 28 -17.01 -4.68 -5.36
CA VAL A 28 -17.44 -3.33 -5.78
C VAL A 28 -18.77 -2.91 -5.14
N LYS A 29 -19.66 -3.87 -4.82
CA LYS A 29 -20.96 -3.58 -4.20
C LYS A 29 -20.88 -3.36 -2.68
N ASP A 30 -19.93 -4.01 -2.03
CA ASP A 30 -19.81 -4.01 -0.56
C ASP A 30 -18.80 -2.95 -0.08
N PHE A 31 -17.83 -2.61 -0.93
CA PHE A 31 -16.84 -1.60 -0.63
C PHE A 31 -17.37 -0.22 -1.05
N GLY A 32 -18.04 0.46 -0.12
CA GLY A 32 -18.75 1.72 -0.32
C GLY A 32 -17.89 2.96 -0.61
N GLY A 33 -16.67 2.81 -1.13
CA GLY A 33 -15.76 3.92 -1.35
C GLY A 33 -14.46 3.57 -2.07
N ALA A 34 -13.53 4.51 -2.01
CA ALA A 34 -12.18 4.37 -2.55
C ALA A 34 -11.19 4.85 -1.50
N LEU A 35 -10.01 4.25 -1.44
CA LEU A 35 -8.98 4.64 -0.49
C LEU A 35 -7.93 5.51 -1.21
N ASN A 36 -7.76 6.74 -0.75
CA ASN A 36 -6.80 7.67 -1.31
C ASN A 36 -5.45 7.49 -0.60
N LEU A 37 -4.41 7.24 -1.38
CA LEU A 37 -3.04 7.16 -0.90
C LEU A 37 -2.28 8.44 -1.27
N ASN A 38 -1.42 8.90 -0.36
CA ASN A 38 -0.36 9.83 -0.71
C ASN A 38 0.72 9.09 -1.53
N ASP A 39 1.74 9.81 -2.02
CA ASP A 39 2.77 9.21 -2.86
C ASP A 39 3.58 8.13 -2.12
N THR A 40 3.86 8.33 -0.83
CA THR A 40 4.53 7.34 0.03
C THR A 40 3.73 6.05 0.13
N GLY A 41 2.44 6.14 0.46
CA GLY A 41 1.53 5.00 0.58
C GLY A 41 1.33 4.28 -0.75
N ALA A 42 1.28 5.02 -1.86
CA ALA A 42 1.21 4.46 -3.20
C ALA A 42 2.47 3.63 -3.52
N LEU A 43 3.66 4.17 -3.25
CA LEU A 43 4.92 3.46 -3.44
C LEU A 43 4.98 2.19 -2.59
N ILE A 44 4.57 2.27 -1.32
CA ILE A 44 4.49 1.10 -0.43
C ILE A 44 3.57 0.05 -1.02
N TYR A 45 2.35 0.44 -1.42
CA TYR A 45 1.39 -0.47 -2.04
C TYR A 45 1.96 -1.15 -3.28
N GLU A 46 2.65 -0.41 -4.17
CA GLU A 46 3.29 -0.95 -5.37
C GLU A 46 4.38 -1.98 -5.04
N GLN A 47 5.22 -1.71 -4.03
CA GLN A 47 6.23 -2.70 -3.58
C GLN A 47 5.57 -3.97 -3.04
N LEU A 48 4.53 -3.82 -2.21
CA LEU A 48 3.77 -4.96 -1.69
C LEU A 48 3.08 -5.74 -2.82
N GLN A 49 2.56 -5.05 -3.84
CA GLN A 49 1.94 -5.67 -5.01
C GLN A 49 2.95 -6.43 -5.87
N ALA A 50 4.18 -5.90 -6.00
CA ALA A 50 5.31 -6.60 -6.60
C ALA A 50 5.81 -7.77 -5.73
N GLY A 51 5.24 -7.96 -4.54
CA GLY A 51 5.56 -9.05 -3.64
C GLY A 51 6.87 -8.85 -2.88
N LYS A 52 7.26 -7.60 -2.63
CA LYS A 52 8.41 -7.26 -1.81
C LYS A 52 8.13 -7.53 -0.32
N THR A 53 9.18 -7.82 0.44
CA THR A 53 9.08 -7.87 1.91
C THR A 53 9.05 -6.47 2.51
N VAL A 54 8.77 -6.38 3.82
CA VAL A 54 8.82 -5.12 4.57
C VAL A 54 10.21 -4.49 4.46
N GLU A 55 11.28 -5.27 4.59
CA GLU A 55 12.67 -4.78 4.55
C GLU A 55 13.04 -4.25 3.15
N GLU A 56 12.60 -4.93 2.09
CA GLU A 56 12.78 -4.46 0.72
C GLU A 56 12.00 -3.16 0.47
N THR A 57 10.79 -3.04 1.04
CA THR A 57 9.96 -1.84 0.91
C THR A 57 10.56 -0.65 1.67
N VAL A 58 11.07 -0.89 2.88
CA VAL A 58 11.83 0.13 3.66
C VAL A 58 13.04 0.60 2.87
N SER A 59 13.80 -0.32 2.29
CA SER A 59 14.96 0.02 1.47
C SER A 59 14.59 0.88 0.26
N ALA A 60 13.43 0.61 -0.37
CA ALA A 60 12.92 1.41 -1.46
C ALA A 60 12.53 2.84 -1.03
N LEU A 61 11.92 3.00 0.16
CA LEU A 61 11.59 4.31 0.71
C LEU A 61 12.83 5.14 1.06
N VAL A 62 13.81 4.52 1.72
CA VAL A 62 15.09 5.19 2.05
C VAL A 62 15.76 5.69 0.77
N ALA A 63 15.79 4.87 -0.28
CA ALA A 63 16.35 5.26 -1.58
C ALA A 63 15.54 6.35 -2.30
N ALA A 64 14.22 6.40 -2.13
CA ALA A 64 13.35 7.34 -2.81
C ALA A 64 13.25 8.72 -2.12
N TYR A 65 13.30 8.76 -0.78
CA TYR A 65 12.97 9.94 0.02
C TYR A 65 14.11 10.45 0.92
N ASP A 66 15.29 9.83 0.90
CA ASP A 66 16.45 10.20 1.75
C ASP A 66 16.10 10.28 3.25
N VAL A 67 15.28 9.32 3.71
CA VAL A 67 14.85 9.19 5.11
C VAL A 67 15.65 8.12 5.83
N THR A 68 15.60 8.12 7.17
CA THR A 68 16.23 7.04 7.94
C THR A 68 15.46 5.73 7.78
N PRO A 69 16.13 4.57 7.92
CA PRO A 69 15.45 3.27 7.91
C PRO A 69 14.36 3.14 8.99
N GLU A 70 14.54 3.80 10.13
CA GLU A 70 13.58 3.81 11.24
C GLU A 70 12.30 4.55 10.86
N THR A 71 12.42 5.73 10.24
CA THR A 71 11.28 6.49 9.73
C THR A 71 10.57 5.72 8.61
N ALA A 72 11.31 5.20 7.64
CA ALA A 72 10.74 4.40 6.56
C ALA A 72 10.03 3.14 7.09
N LEU A 73 10.57 2.48 8.12
CA LEU A 73 9.92 1.33 8.75
C LEU A 73 8.59 1.71 9.42
N ALA A 74 8.56 2.83 10.14
CA ALA A 74 7.34 3.34 10.75
C ALA A 74 6.26 3.62 9.69
N ASP A 75 6.63 4.31 8.60
CA ASP A 75 5.70 4.62 7.49
C ASP A 75 5.17 3.34 6.82
N VAL A 76 6.03 2.34 6.59
CA VAL A 76 5.62 1.04 6.04
C VAL A 76 4.64 0.33 6.95
N GLN A 77 4.92 0.29 8.26
CA GLN A 77 4.07 -0.38 9.23
C GLN A 77 2.71 0.32 9.36
N GLU A 78 2.69 1.65 9.48
CA GLU A 78 1.46 2.44 9.55
C GLU A 78 0.59 2.26 8.30
N THR A 79 1.24 2.26 7.12
CA THR A 79 0.52 2.04 5.85
C THR A 79 -0.04 0.63 5.77
N ILE A 80 0.72 -0.39 6.14
CA ILE A 80 0.24 -1.79 6.14
C ILE A 80 -0.96 -1.94 7.08
N GLU A 81 -0.92 -1.33 8.26
CA GLU A 81 -2.03 -1.39 9.21
C GLU A 81 -3.27 -0.66 8.66
N SER A 82 -3.11 0.54 8.11
CA SER A 82 -4.21 1.27 7.48
C SER A 82 -4.85 0.49 6.33
N LEU A 83 -4.03 -0.20 5.52
CA LEU A 83 -4.53 -1.08 4.45
C LEU A 83 -5.21 -2.34 4.99
N ARG A 84 -4.76 -2.88 6.13
CA ARG A 84 -5.39 -4.02 6.80
C ARG A 84 -6.74 -3.64 7.39
N GLU A 85 -6.85 -2.50 8.06
CA GLU A 85 -8.12 -1.97 8.58
C GLU A 85 -9.13 -1.73 7.44
N ALA A 86 -8.63 -1.33 6.27
CA ALA A 86 -9.42 -1.18 5.05
C ALA A 86 -9.69 -2.51 4.31
N GLY A 87 -9.23 -3.66 4.81
CA GLY A 87 -9.45 -4.99 4.19
C GLY A 87 -8.67 -5.23 2.89
N VAL A 88 -7.69 -4.38 2.59
CA VAL A 88 -6.86 -4.44 1.38
C VAL A 88 -5.66 -5.37 1.56
N VAL A 89 -5.15 -5.50 2.79
CA VAL A 89 -4.11 -6.45 3.19
C VAL A 89 -4.72 -7.50 4.11
N ALA A 90 -4.34 -8.77 3.94
CA ALA A 90 -4.72 -9.90 4.80
C ALA A 90 -3.66 -10.20 5.88
#